data_AF-A0A7Y2F7W8-F1
#
_entry.id   AF-A0A7Y2F7W8-F1
#
_cell.length_a   1.000
_cell.length_b   1.000
_cell.length_c   1.000
_cell.angle_alpha   90.00
_cell.angle_beta   90.00
_cell.angle_gamma   90.00
#
_symmetry.space_group_name_H-M   'P 1'
#
loop_
_entity.id
_entity.type
_entity.pdbx_description
1 polymer ?
#
loop_
_entity_poly.entity_id
_entity_poly.type
_entity_poly.pdbx_seq_one_letter_code
_entity_poly.pdbx_strand_id
1 'polypeptide(L)'
;MSFLQPWMLLALPLVALPIIIHLINQWRYQTKQWGAMMFLLQANRMARGYARLRQWLILAMRCVAIAGLLFAVARPLASGLLGWTAGGRADTTIVLLDRSPSMQQAGLGGQSKLDTGKRQLAGALQTLGSSRWVLIDSNEMKPQTFDSIDALVDSPGMTGAGATADIPGMLQSTVDYLKNNQPGATEVWICSDLRSPDWNADSGNWTAIREAFSQLPQSVRFHLLAYPEQSPANVAIRVTGVRRVSGPKGNELLLSLQLSRDSEQELDLTLPVQIEIEGARTELEVTLSGGQVELKDHRITLSGNRQRGWGKVSI
;
A
#
# COMPACT_ATOMS: atom_id res chain seq x y z
N MET A 1 0.89 0.47 14.57
CA MET A 1 1.79 1.59 14.20
C MET A 1 3.15 0.99 13.89
N SER A 2 3.48 0.87 12.61
CA SER A 2 4.81 0.44 12.19
C SER A 2 5.77 1.63 12.30
N PHE A 3 6.97 1.41 12.84
CA PHE A 3 8.02 2.44 12.91
C PHE A 3 9.16 1.99 12.00
N LEU A 4 9.70 2.92 11.20
CA LEU A 4 10.87 2.66 10.35
C LEU A 4 12.10 2.20 11.16
N GLN A 5 12.19 2.60 12.43
CA GLN A 5 13.30 2.25 13.33
C GLN A 5 12.78 1.89 14.74
N PRO A 6 12.35 0.64 14.97
CA PRO A 6 11.77 0.22 16.25
C PRO A 6 12.70 0.36 17.46
N TRP A 7 14.02 0.23 17.24
CA TRP A 7 15.05 0.35 18.27
C TRP A 7 15.10 1.74 18.94
N MET A 8 14.62 2.78 18.25
CA MET A 8 14.57 4.15 18.78
C MET A 8 13.61 4.28 19.98
N LEU A 9 12.64 3.36 20.13
CA LEU A 9 11.74 3.32 21.29
C LEU A 9 12.47 3.01 22.60
N LEU A 10 13.66 2.41 22.55
CA LEU A 10 14.51 2.23 23.73
C LEU A 10 15.06 3.54 24.27
N ALA A 11 15.02 4.64 23.50
CA ALA A 11 15.45 5.97 23.93
C ALA A 11 14.32 6.76 24.62
N LEU A 12 13.08 6.27 24.61
CA LEU A 12 11.93 6.89 25.28
C LEU A 12 12.13 7.14 26.80
N PRO A 13 12.85 6.29 27.56
CA PRO A 13 13.22 6.57 28.95
C PRO A 13 14.01 7.88 29.14
N LEU A 14 14.72 8.41 28.13
CA LEU A 14 15.40 9.71 28.25
C LEU A 14 14.42 10.88 28.48
N VAL A 15 13.15 10.75 28.09
CA VAL A 15 12.13 11.77 28.37
C VAL A 15 11.88 11.94 29.87
N ALA A 16 12.19 10.93 30.69
CA ALA A 16 12.07 11.01 32.15
C ALA A 16 13.24 11.73 32.83
N LEU A 17 14.35 11.95 32.13
CA LEU A 17 15.57 12.57 32.66
C LEU A 17 15.33 13.98 33.26
N PRO A 18 14.56 14.89 32.63
CA PRO A 18 14.22 16.20 33.22
C PRO A 18 13.40 16.07 34.51
N ILE A 19 12.51 15.07 34.58
CA ILE A 19 11.64 14.80 35.73
C ILE A 19 12.50 14.32 36.91
N ILE A 20 13.42 13.39 36.65
CA ILE A 20 14.34 12.85 37.66
C ILE A 20 15.24 13.96 38.21
N ILE A 21 15.85 14.78 37.33
CA ILE A 21 16.68 15.93 37.76
C ILE A 21 15.85 16.90 38.62
N HIS A 22 14.60 17.17 38.23
CA HIS A 22 13.73 18.06 38.99
C HIS A 22 13.45 17.53 40.41
N LEU A 23 13.13 16.24 40.54
CA LEU A 23 12.84 15.60 41.81
C LEU A 23 14.07 15.57 42.74
N ILE A 24 15.25 15.25 42.19
CA ILE A 24 16.52 15.26 42.94
C ILE A 24 16.86 16.68 43.42
N ASN A 25 16.64 17.69 42.59
CA ASN A 25 16.93 19.06 42.97
C ASN A 25 16.01 19.54 44.09
N GLN A 26 14.75 19.11 44.10
CA GLN A 26 13.80 19.43 45.17
C GLN A 26 14.21 18.82 46.52
N TRP A 27 14.82 17.63 46.52
CA TRP A 27 15.27 16.95 47.74
C TRP A 27 16.52 17.58 48.37
N ARG A 28 17.33 18.31 47.59
CA ARG A 28 18.58 18.92 48.07
C ARG A 28 18.37 20.20 48.89
N TYR A 29 17.23 20.88 48.76
CA TYR A 29 17.00 22.16 49.45
C TYR A 29 16.33 21.93 50.81
N GLN A 30 17.14 21.85 51.87
CA GLN A 30 16.64 21.95 53.23
C GLN A 30 16.31 23.41 53.57
N THR A 31 15.05 23.68 53.91
CA THR A 31 14.62 25.02 54.33
C THR A 31 15.09 25.31 55.75
N LYS A 32 16.02 26.26 55.93
CA LYS A 32 16.44 26.75 57.26
C LYS A 32 15.55 27.92 57.67
N GLN A 33 14.85 27.82 58.80
CA GLN A 33 14.02 28.92 59.30
C GLN A 33 14.89 30.00 59.96
N TRP A 34 14.83 31.24 59.44
CA TRP A 34 15.50 32.41 60.01
C TRP A 34 14.45 33.48 60.34
N GLY A 35 14.42 33.94 61.60
CA GLY A 35 13.30 34.70 62.17
C GLY A 35 12.97 36.01 61.45
N ALA A 36 13.96 36.71 60.89
CA ALA A 36 13.75 37.96 60.16
C ALA A 36 12.99 37.78 58.81
N MET A 37 12.96 36.55 58.27
CA MET A 37 12.34 36.28 56.97
C MET A 37 10.81 36.11 57.05
N MET A 38 10.24 35.91 58.25
CA MET A 38 8.80 35.70 58.44
C MET A 38 7.95 36.89 57.99
N PHE A 39 8.45 38.11 58.17
CA PHE A 39 7.77 39.34 57.73
C PHE A 39 7.83 39.54 56.21
N LEU A 40 8.94 39.16 55.56
CA LEU A 40 9.09 39.17 54.09
C LEU A 40 8.24 38.10 53.39
N LEU A 41 8.09 36.92 54.00
CA LEU A 41 7.32 35.79 53.44
C LEU A 41 5.79 35.99 53.48
N GLN A 42 5.28 36.85 54.38
CA GLN A 42 3.85 37.20 54.44
C GLN A 42 3.41 38.04 53.24
N ALA A 43 4.26 38.96 52.76
CA ALA A 43 4.00 39.75 51.54
C ALA A 43 4.07 38.90 50.24
N ASN A 44 4.82 37.80 50.26
CA ASN A 44 5.10 36.98 49.07
C ASN A 44 4.21 35.72 48.95
N ARG A 45 3.06 35.67 49.64
CA ARG A 45 2.12 34.54 49.58
C ARG A 45 1.43 34.40 48.21
N MET A 46 1.17 35.52 47.53
CA MET A 46 0.40 35.55 46.29
C MET A 46 1.23 35.10 45.05
N ALA A 47 2.55 35.26 45.06
CA ALA A 47 3.44 34.86 43.96
C ALA A 47 3.81 33.37 43.95
N ARG A 48 3.56 32.63 45.04
CA ARG A 48 3.95 31.21 45.18
C ARG A 48 3.14 30.25 44.31
N GLY A 49 1.92 30.62 43.91
CA GLY A 49 1.08 29.81 43.02
C GLY A 49 1.56 29.87 41.57
N TYR A 50 1.75 31.08 41.03
CA TYR A 50 2.24 31.30 39.68
C TYR A 50 3.64 30.76 39.44
N ALA A 51 4.54 30.85 40.44
CA ALA A 51 5.87 30.27 40.36
C ALA A 51 5.85 28.73 40.24
N ARG A 52 4.96 28.06 41.01
CA ARG A 52 4.76 26.61 40.92
C ARG A 52 4.18 26.22 39.57
N LEU A 53 3.13 26.90 39.11
CA LEU A 53 2.51 26.61 37.82
C LEU A 53 3.52 26.78 36.67
N ARG A 54 4.31 27.86 36.69
CA ARG A 54 5.38 28.10 35.72
C ARG A 54 6.45 27.00 35.73
N GLN A 55 6.85 26.51 36.91
CA GLN A 55 7.81 25.41 37.01
C GLN A 55 7.27 24.11 36.41
N TRP A 56 6.03 23.74 36.72
CA TRP A 56 5.38 22.57 36.11
C TRP A 56 5.22 22.73 34.61
N LEU A 57 4.86 23.92 34.12
CA LEU A 57 4.71 24.19 32.70
C LEU A 57 6.06 24.11 31.94
N ILE A 58 7.14 24.66 32.53
CA ILE A 58 8.50 24.58 31.95
C ILE A 58 8.99 23.14 31.93
N LEU A 59 8.73 22.37 32.99
CA LEU A 59 9.07 20.95 33.05
C LEU A 59 8.31 20.17 31.96
N ALA A 60 7.01 20.40 31.83
CA ALA A 60 6.18 19.78 30.79
C ALA A 60 6.69 20.12 29.39
N MET A 61 7.00 21.38 29.10
CA MET A 61 7.53 21.81 27.80
C MET A 61 8.90 21.18 27.49
N ARG A 62 9.77 21.00 28.49
CA ARG A 62 11.05 20.29 28.30
C ARG A 62 10.84 18.82 27.95
N CYS A 63 9.91 18.13 28.63
CA CYS A 63 9.57 16.75 28.30
C CYS A 63 8.97 16.64 26.91
N VAL A 64 8.05 17.55 26.53
CA VAL A 64 7.44 17.59 25.20
C VAL A 64 8.47 17.86 24.11
N ALA A 65 9.44 18.75 24.33
CA ALA A 65 10.50 19.02 23.37
C ALA A 65 11.39 17.78 23.10
N ILE A 66 11.80 17.06 24.15
CA ILE A 66 12.61 15.85 24.03
C ILE A 66 11.80 14.72 23.39
N ALA A 67 10.54 14.54 23.80
CA ALA A 67 9.64 13.56 23.20
C ALA A 67 9.42 13.88 21.71
N GLY A 68 9.15 15.14 21.36
CA GLY A 68 8.97 15.60 19.99
C GLY A 68 10.21 15.35 19.12
N LEU A 69 11.41 15.57 19.65
CA LEU A 69 12.66 15.28 18.95
C LEU A 69 12.85 13.79 18.72
N LEU A 70 12.58 12.95 19.74
CA LEU A 70 12.59 11.49 19.61
C LEU A 70 11.58 11.00 18.56
N PHE A 71 10.36 11.54 18.55
CA PHE A 71 9.36 11.22 17.55
C PHE A 71 9.74 11.68 16.14
N ALA A 72 10.35 12.86 16.00
CA ALA A 72 10.83 13.36 14.71
C ALA A 72 11.92 12.45 14.11
N VAL A 73 12.83 11.98 14.96
CA VAL A 73 13.91 11.06 14.55
C VAL A 73 13.38 9.64 14.30
N ALA A 74 12.46 9.15 15.14
CA ALA A 74 11.87 7.82 15.00
C ALA A 74 11.01 7.67 13.73
N ARG A 75 10.67 8.77 13.04
CA ARG A 75 9.87 8.81 11.80
C ARG A 75 8.71 7.80 11.84
N PRO A 76 7.72 8.01 12.72
CA PRO A 76 6.54 7.16 12.73
C PRO A 76 5.90 7.16 11.34
N LEU A 77 5.68 5.97 10.77
CA LEU A 77 4.82 5.81 9.61
C LEU A 77 3.38 6.05 10.12
N ALA A 78 2.99 7.31 10.26
CA ALA A 78 1.67 7.70 10.71
C ALA A 78 0.68 7.47 9.57
N SER A 79 0.14 6.26 9.46
CA SER A 79 -0.91 5.88 8.52
C SER A 79 -2.30 6.38 8.93
N GLY A 80 -2.40 7.53 9.61
CA GLY A 80 -3.65 8.09 10.12
C GLY A 80 -3.59 9.60 10.34
N LEU A 81 -4.61 10.15 11.01
CA LEU A 81 -4.88 11.59 11.22
C LEU A 81 -3.67 12.52 11.43
N LEU A 82 -2.60 12.07 12.08
CA LEU A 82 -1.36 12.85 12.28
C LEU A 82 -0.50 13.02 11.02
N GLY A 83 -0.54 12.09 10.07
CA GLY A 83 0.05 12.25 8.74
C GLY A 83 -0.76 13.15 7.82
N TRP A 84 -2.07 13.30 8.09
CA TRP A 84 -3.01 14.08 7.28
C TRP A 84 -2.95 15.59 7.58
N THR A 85 -2.62 15.99 8.80
CA THR A 85 -2.53 17.42 9.19
C THR A 85 -1.16 18.05 8.92
N ALA A 86 -0.10 17.25 8.80
CA ALA A 86 1.26 17.74 8.56
C ALA A 86 1.56 17.99 7.07
N GLY A 87 0.73 17.46 6.17
CA GLY A 87 0.85 17.68 4.73
C GLY A 87 -0.05 18.82 4.29
N GLY A 88 0.53 19.92 3.80
CA GLY A 88 -0.25 20.98 3.16
C GLY A 88 -1.17 20.46 2.04
N ARG A 89 -2.21 21.23 1.71
CA ARG A 89 -3.11 20.96 0.59
C ARG A 89 -2.31 20.67 -0.69
N ALA A 90 -2.62 19.56 -1.36
CA ALA A 90 -2.02 19.22 -2.64
C ALA A 90 -2.64 20.05 -3.77
N ASP A 91 -1.80 20.63 -4.62
CA ASP A 91 -2.23 21.33 -5.84
C ASP A 91 -2.79 20.36 -6.89
N THR A 92 -2.36 19.11 -6.87
CA THR A 92 -2.90 18.11 -7.80
C THR A 92 -2.95 16.76 -7.12
N THR A 93 -4.12 16.12 -7.20
CA THR A 93 -4.31 14.75 -6.77
C THR A 93 -4.52 13.86 -7.99
N ILE A 94 -3.62 12.90 -8.18
CA ILE A 94 -3.66 11.89 -9.22
C ILE A 94 -4.19 10.60 -8.60
N VAL A 95 -5.24 10.05 -9.19
CA VAL A 95 -5.88 8.79 -8.80
C VAL A 95 -5.55 7.75 -9.85
N LEU A 96 -4.84 6.71 -9.42
CA LEU A 96 -4.54 5.50 -10.17
C LEU A 96 -5.59 4.45 -9.80
N LEU A 97 -6.48 4.16 -10.74
CA LEU A 97 -7.57 3.21 -10.52
C LEU A 97 -7.32 1.89 -11.26
N ASP A 98 -7.18 0.83 -10.49
CA ASP A 98 -7.24 -0.54 -10.97
C ASP A 98 -8.69 -0.91 -11.31
N ARG A 99 -8.98 -1.10 -12.60
CA ARG A 99 -10.30 -1.51 -13.12
C ARG A 99 -10.36 -2.98 -13.49
N SER A 100 -9.37 -3.78 -13.08
CA SER A 100 -9.28 -5.18 -13.46
C SER A 100 -10.52 -6.00 -13.06
N PRO A 101 -10.79 -7.14 -13.73
CA PRO A 101 -11.91 -8.00 -13.37
C PRO A 101 -11.90 -8.47 -11.91
N SER A 102 -10.73 -8.54 -11.27
CA SER A 102 -10.63 -8.92 -9.86
C SER A 102 -11.16 -7.84 -8.92
N MET A 103 -11.03 -6.57 -9.28
CA MET A 103 -11.62 -5.45 -8.54
C MET A 103 -13.16 -5.45 -8.62
N GLN A 104 -13.75 -6.15 -9.59
CA GLN A 104 -15.21 -6.32 -9.69
C GLN A 104 -15.75 -7.44 -8.79
N GLN A 105 -14.88 -8.26 -8.19
CA GLN A 105 -15.31 -9.33 -7.28
C GLN A 105 -16.03 -8.75 -6.08
N ALA A 106 -17.18 -9.32 -5.73
CA ALA A 106 -17.90 -8.97 -4.52
C ALA A 106 -17.11 -9.43 -3.29
N GLY A 107 -16.87 -8.51 -2.36
CA GLY A 107 -16.33 -8.86 -1.05
C GLY A 107 -17.39 -9.50 -0.14
N LEU A 108 -17.00 -9.80 1.11
CA LEU A 108 -17.89 -10.39 2.12
C LEU A 108 -19.17 -9.58 2.37
N GLY A 109 -19.15 -8.27 2.09
CA GLY A 109 -20.30 -7.36 2.21
C GLY A 109 -21.20 -7.26 0.96
N GLY A 110 -21.02 -8.10 -0.05
CA GLY A 110 -21.85 -8.14 -1.26
C GLY A 110 -21.62 -7.02 -2.28
N GLN A 111 -20.80 -6.02 -1.95
CA GLN A 111 -20.36 -4.97 -2.88
C GLN A 111 -19.00 -5.31 -3.50
N SER A 112 -18.76 -4.81 -4.71
CA SER A 112 -17.47 -5.00 -5.38
C SER A 112 -16.34 -4.27 -4.64
N LYS A 113 -15.11 -4.80 -4.76
CA LYS A 113 -13.92 -4.11 -4.21
C LYS A 113 -13.77 -2.71 -4.81
N LEU A 114 -14.04 -2.57 -6.10
CA LEU A 114 -14.01 -1.31 -6.84
C LEU A 114 -15.01 -0.29 -6.29
N ASP A 115 -16.27 -0.67 -6.03
CA ASP A 115 -17.27 0.25 -5.48
C ASP A 115 -16.97 0.66 -4.02
N THR A 116 -16.36 -0.25 -3.27
CA THR A 116 -15.85 0.06 -1.92
C THR A 116 -14.66 1.02 -2.02
N GLY A 117 -13.74 0.76 -2.96
CA GLY A 117 -12.61 1.61 -3.35
C GLY A 117 -13.02 3.03 -3.64
N LYS A 118 -13.97 3.22 -4.55
CA LYS A 118 -14.51 4.53 -4.91
C LYS A 118 -15.08 5.29 -3.74
N ARG A 119 -15.90 4.64 -2.91
CA ARG A 119 -16.55 5.32 -1.77
C ARG A 119 -15.53 5.76 -0.74
N GLN A 120 -14.54 4.93 -0.44
CA GLN A 120 -13.46 5.30 0.47
C GLN A 120 -12.58 6.41 -0.12
N LEU A 121 -12.25 6.32 -1.42
CA LEU A 121 -11.46 7.33 -2.11
C LEU A 121 -12.20 8.67 -2.18
N ALA A 122 -13.48 8.68 -2.53
CA ALA A 122 -14.32 9.88 -2.52
C ALA A 122 -14.35 10.53 -1.13
N GLY A 123 -14.59 9.73 -0.08
CA GLY A 123 -14.59 10.22 1.30
C GLY A 123 -13.23 10.79 1.75
N ALA A 124 -12.14 10.11 1.41
CA ALA A 124 -10.78 10.58 1.73
C ALA A 124 -10.45 11.88 0.98
N LEU A 125 -10.70 11.92 -0.33
CA LEU A 125 -10.36 13.06 -1.18
C LEU A 125 -11.21 14.30 -0.90
N GLN A 126 -12.49 14.13 -0.53
CA GLN A 126 -13.34 15.23 -0.07
C GLN A 126 -12.75 15.96 1.15
N THR A 127 -12.15 15.22 2.09
CA THR A 127 -11.56 15.82 3.29
C THR A 127 -10.23 16.54 3.03
N LEU A 128 -9.41 16.02 2.11
CA LEU A 128 -8.10 16.58 1.78
C LEU A 128 -8.23 17.84 0.92
N GLY A 129 -9.15 17.81 -0.06
CA GLY A 129 -9.44 18.90 -0.97
C GLY A 129 -8.26 19.31 -1.85
N SER A 130 -8.33 19.03 -3.14
CA SER A 130 -7.34 19.45 -4.14
C SER A 130 -7.91 20.49 -5.10
N SER A 131 -7.04 21.28 -5.72
CA SER A 131 -7.42 22.23 -6.78
C SER A 131 -7.57 21.56 -8.15
N ARG A 132 -6.97 20.39 -8.36
CA ARG A 132 -7.09 19.62 -9.61
C ARG A 132 -7.06 18.12 -9.37
N TRP A 133 -7.98 17.41 -10.01
CA TRP A 133 -8.08 15.95 -9.94
C TRP A 133 -7.68 15.35 -11.29
N VAL A 134 -6.90 14.26 -11.25
CA VAL A 134 -6.48 13.53 -12.45
C VAL A 134 -6.76 12.06 -12.24
N LEU A 135 -7.48 11.42 -13.15
CA LEU A 135 -7.65 9.97 -13.18
C LEU A 135 -6.69 9.37 -14.20
N ILE A 136 -6.00 8.32 -13.81
CA ILE A 136 -5.32 7.39 -14.73
C ILE A 136 -5.89 6.02 -14.40
N ASP A 137 -6.50 5.38 -15.39
CA ASP A 137 -7.09 4.06 -15.22
C ASP A 137 -6.35 2.98 -16.00
N SER A 138 -6.53 1.73 -15.56
CA SER A 138 -5.83 0.59 -16.15
C SER A 138 -6.21 0.26 -17.60
N ASN A 139 -7.32 0.78 -18.12
CA ASN A 139 -7.76 0.49 -19.49
C ASN A 139 -7.23 1.53 -20.48
N GLU A 140 -7.44 2.82 -20.21
CA GLU A 140 -7.00 3.87 -21.13
C GLU A 140 -5.54 4.25 -20.97
N MET A 141 -4.98 4.08 -19.76
CA MET A 141 -3.61 4.49 -19.40
C MET A 141 -3.28 5.94 -19.78
N LYS A 142 -4.30 6.82 -19.80
CA LYS A 142 -4.16 8.23 -20.15
C LYS A 142 -4.67 9.11 -19.01
N PRO A 143 -4.00 10.24 -18.70
CA PRO A 143 -4.46 11.16 -17.69
C PRO A 143 -5.73 11.89 -18.16
N GLN A 144 -6.82 11.75 -17.40
CA GLN A 144 -8.06 12.50 -17.58
C GLN A 144 -8.20 13.51 -16.43
N THR A 145 -8.41 14.79 -16.72
CA THR A 145 -8.49 15.84 -15.69
C THR A 145 -9.94 16.16 -15.35
N PHE A 146 -10.22 16.37 -14.07
CA PHE A 146 -11.54 16.72 -13.54
C PHE A 146 -11.45 17.92 -12.59
N ASP A 147 -12.47 18.78 -12.63
CA ASP A 147 -12.57 19.97 -11.79
C ASP A 147 -13.19 19.68 -10.41
N SER A 148 -13.88 18.55 -10.26
CA SER A 148 -14.50 18.14 -9.00
C SER A 148 -14.36 16.64 -8.74
N ILE A 149 -14.38 16.28 -7.46
CA ILE A 149 -14.35 14.88 -7.03
C ILE A 149 -15.61 14.12 -7.45
N ASP A 150 -16.77 14.77 -7.45
CA ASP A 150 -18.04 14.14 -7.85
C ASP A 150 -18.01 13.79 -9.35
N ALA A 151 -17.49 14.69 -10.19
CA ALA A 151 -17.29 14.41 -11.62
C ALA A 151 -16.30 13.27 -11.87
N LEU A 152 -15.26 13.14 -11.03
CA LEU A 152 -14.33 12.02 -11.08
C LEU A 152 -15.05 10.70 -10.75
N VAL A 153 -15.81 10.68 -9.65
CA VAL A 153 -16.50 9.47 -9.14
C VAL A 153 -17.58 8.98 -10.09
N ASP A 154 -18.33 9.90 -10.71
CA ASP A 154 -19.39 9.59 -11.67
C ASP A 154 -18.86 9.29 -13.09
N SER A 155 -17.54 9.39 -13.30
CA SER A 155 -16.95 9.17 -14.62
C SER A 155 -17.06 7.70 -15.08
N PRO A 156 -17.20 7.45 -16.40
CA PRO A 156 -17.10 6.10 -16.95
C PRO A 156 -15.77 5.42 -16.63
N GLY A 157 -14.69 6.21 -16.47
CA GLY A 157 -13.37 5.76 -16.08
C GLY A 157 -13.32 5.13 -14.68
N MET A 158 -14.30 5.43 -13.82
CA MET A 158 -14.41 4.79 -12.52
C MET A 158 -15.03 3.38 -12.59
N THR A 159 -15.77 3.02 -13.63
CA THR A 159 -16.46 1.70 -13.71
C THR A 159 -15.51 0.53 -13.99
N GLY A 160 -15.91 -0.71 -13.69
CA GLY A 160 -15.08 -1.89 -13.96
C GLY A 160 -14.78 -2.09 -15.46
N ALA A 161 -13.61 -2.63 -15.78
CA ALA A 161 -13.19 -2.99 -17.14
C ALA A 161 -12.79 -4.47 -17.26
N GLY A 162 -12.70 -4.97 -18.49
CA GLY A 162 -12.35 -6.37 -18.79
C GLY A 162 -10.85 -6.65 -18.91
N ALA A 163 -9.99 -5.63 -18.80
CA ALA A 163 -8.54 -5.75 -19.00
C ALA A 163 -7.80 -5.92 -17.67
N THR A 164 -6.67 -6.65 -17.68
CA THR A 164 -5.72 -6.69 -16.55
C THR A 164 -5.14 -5.31 -16.30
N ALA A 165 -4.65 -5.05 -15.07
CA ALA A 165 -4.01 -3.79 -14.77
C ALA A 165 -2.50 -3.84 -15.04
N ASP A 166 -1.93 -2.70 -15.41
CA ASP A 166 -0.48 -2.50 -15.53
C ASP A 166 -0.09 -1.31 -14.65
N ILE A 167 0.10 -1.57 -13.36
CA ILE A 167 0.44 -0.52 -12.37
C ILE A 167 1.76 0.18 -12.73
N PRO A 168 2.85 -0.53 -13.13
CA PRO A 168 4.04 0.12 -13.64
C PRO A 168 3.76 1.07 -14.82
N GLY A 169 2.97 0.64 -15.80
CA GLY A 169 2.58 1.47 -16.95
C GLY A 169 1.79 2.73 -16.54
N MET A 170 0.85 2.60 -15.61
CA MET A 170 0.08 3.72 -15.09
C MET A 170 0.95 4.71 -14.29
N LEU A 171 1.93 4.21 -13.53
CA LEU A 171 2.93 5.05 -12.85
C LEU A 171 3.85 5.76 -13.84
N GLN A 172 4.22 5.12 -14.95
CA GLN A 172 4.98 5.77 -16.01
C GLN A 172 4.15 6.91 -16.65
N SER A 173 2.88 6.68 -16.95
CA SER A 173 1.98 7.74 -17.43
C SER A 173 1.85 8.89 -16.42
N THR A 174 1.91 8.59 -15.11
CA THR A 174 1.90 9.60 -14.05
C THR A 174 3.16 10.46 -14.12
N VAL A 175 4.33 9.85 -14.25
CA VAL A 175 5.60 10.57 -14.43
C VAL A 175 5.54 11.50 -15.65
N ASP A 176 5.04 11.00 -16.77
CA ASP A 176 4.96 11.76 -18.02
C ASP A 176 4.01 12.97 -17.88
N TYR A 177 2.87 12.77 -17.20
CA TYR A 177 1.96 13.87 -16.86
C TYR A 177 2.62 14.92 -15.97
N LEU A 178 3.37 14.50 -14.96
CA LEU A 178 4.03 15.41 -14.01
C LEU A 178 5.15 16.22 -14.68
N LYS A 179 5.90 15.61 -15.59
CA LYS A 179 6.95 16.30 -16.37
C LYS A 179 6.36 17.37 -17.30
N ASN A 180 5.24 17.07 -17.94
CA ASN A 180 4.61 17.95 -18.93
C ASN A 180 3.84 19.12 -18.31
N ASN A 181 3.19 18.90 -17.18
CA ASN A 181 2.29 19.90 -16.57
C ASN A 181 2.92 20.65 -15.39
N GLN A 182 4.00 20.10 -14.81
CA GLN A 182 4.70 20.65 -13.64
C GLN A 182 3.75 21.18 -12.54
N PRO A 183 2.79 20.36 -12.07
CA PRO A 183 1.96 20.76 -10.94
C PRO A 183 2.83 20.93 -9.68
N GLY A 184 2.37 21.73 -8.72
CA GLY A 184 3.03 21.93 -7.43
C GLY A 184 3.02 20.68 -6.56
N ALA A 185 2.60 20.82 -5.29
CA ALA A 185 2.53 19.68 -4.38
C ALA A 185 1.57 18.61 -4.93
N THR A 186 2.08 17.39 -5.17
CA THR A 186 1.31 16.31 -5.82
C THR A 186 1.07 15.15 -4.88
N GLU A 187 -0.16 14.65 -4.85
CA GLU A 187 -0.52 13.38 -4.21
C GLU A 187 -0.94 12.34 -5.25
N VAL A 188 -0.44 11.12 -5.10
CA VAL A 188 -0.74 9.98 -5.96
C VAL A 188 -1.43 8.91 -5.14
N TRP A 189 -2.70 8.65 -5.44
CA TRP A 189 -3.55 7.67 -4.78
C TRP A 189 -3.73 6.44 -5.65
N ILE A 190 -3.27 5.28 -5.19
CA ILE A 190 -3.36 4.01 -5.89
C ILE A 190 -4.46 3.18 -5.24
N CYS A 191 -5.48 2.80 -6.01
CA CYS A 191 -6.55 1.89 -5.58
C CYS A 191 -6.39 0.56 -6.34
N SER A 192 -5.98 -0.50 -5.66
CA SER A 192 -5.70 -1.83 -6.25
C SER A 192 -5.91 -2.96 -5.25
N ASP A 193 -6.17 -4.18 -5.74
CA ASP A 193 -6.25 -5.40 -4.92
C ASP A 193 -4.89 -6.10 -4.73
N LEU A 194 -3.79 -5.47 -5.21
CA LEU A 194 -2.41 -5.94 -5.05
C LEU A 194 -2.10 -7.29 -5.71
N ARG A 195 -2.79 -7.62 -6.81
CA ARG A 195 -2.49 -8.84 -7.54
C ARG A 195 -1.09 -8.82 -8.17
N SER A 196 -0.34 -9.88 -7.93
CA SER A 196 1.05 -10.04 -8.40
C SER A 196 1.23 -9.79 -9.91
N PRO A 197 0.36 -10.30 -10.81
CA PRO A 197 0.49 -10.04 -12.25
C PRO A 197 0.39 -8.55 -12.63
N ASP A 198 -0.46 -7.78 -11.94
CA ASP A 198 -0.72 -6.37 -12.27
C ASP A 198 0.43 -5.45 -11.80
N TRP A 199 1.11 -5.86 -10.73
CA TRP A 199 2.27 -5.14 -10.18
C TRP A 199 3.58 -5.57 -10.80
N ASN A 200 3.69 -6.82 -11.26
CA ASN A 200 4.88 -7.38 -11.91
C ASN A 200 6.18 -6.97 -11.18
N ALA A 201 6.31 -7.42 -9.93
CA ALA A 201 7.38 -7.00 -9.03
C ALA A 201 8.79 -7.27 -9.58
N ASP A 202 8.93 -8.30 -10.41
CA ASP A 202 10.20 -8.70 -11.03
C ASP A 202 10.54 -7.88 -12.28
N SER A 203 9.67 -6.94 -12.69
CA SER A 203 9.94 -6.12 -13.87
C SER A 203 11.11 -5.16 -13.64
N GLY A 204 11.99 -5.04 -14.64
CA GLY A 204 13.07 -4.05 -14.64
C GLY A 204 12.58 -2.59 -14.72
N ASN A 205 11.26 -2.37 -14.90
CA ASN A 205 10.67 -1.05 -15.04
C ASN A 205 10.66 -0.27 -13.72
N TRP A 206 10.62 -0.95 -12.58
CA TRP A 206 10.55 -0.32 -11.26
C TRP A 206 11.76 0.57 -10.94
N THR A 207 12.95 0.21 -11.42
CA THR A 207 14.16 1.03 -11.23
C THR A 207 14.06 2.33 -12.02
N ALA A 208 13.64 2.26 -13.28
CA ALA A 208 13.44 3.42 -14.15
C ALA A 208 12.33 4.35 -13.62
N ILE A 209 11.21 3.79 -13.17
CA ILE A 209 10.10 4.57 -12.58
C ILE A 209 10.57 5.30 -11.32
N ARG A 210 11.26 4.61 -10.42
CA ARG A 210 11.80 5.20 -9.18
C ARG A 210 12.78 6.33 -9.49
N GLU A 211 13.68 6.13 -10.45
CA GLU A 211 14.62 7.15 -10.86
C GLU A 211 13.90 8.37 -11.44
N ALA A 212 12.90 8.14 -12.29
CA ALA A 212 12.13 9.21 -12.91
C ALA A 212 11.34 10.04 -11.88
N PHE A 213 10.76 9.42 -10.84
CA PHE A 213 10.13 10.17 -9.74
C PHE A 213 11.14 10.94 -8.89
N SER A 214 12.35 10.39 -8.69
CA SER A 214 13.40 11.07 -7.91
C SER A 214 13.97 12.31 -8.59
N GLN A 215 13.88 12.39 -9.92
CA GLN A 215 14.33 13.51 -10.73
C GLN A 215 13.29 14.65 -10.83
N LEU A 216 12.07 14.44 -10.32
CA LEU A 216 11.04 15.48 -10.34
C LEU A 216 11.39 16.61 -9.36
N PRO A 217 11.15 17.88 -9.75
CA PRO A 217 11.44 19.03 -8.89
C PRO A 217 10.43 19.18 -7.74
N GLN A 218 9.22 18.64 -7.88
CA GLN A 218 8.18 18.68 -6.84
C GLN A 218 8.20 17.45 -5.91
N SER A 219 7.64 17.62 -4.71
CA SER A 219 7.38 16.51 -3.80
C SER A 219 6.13 15.73 -4.24
N VAL A 220 6.30 14.42 -4.39
CA VAL A 220 5.21 13.48 -4.71
C VAL A 220 4.99 12.57 -3.51
N ARG A 221 3.76 12.54 -3.00
CA ARG A 221 3.36 11.63 -1.92
C ARG A 221 2.50 10.51 -2.47
N PHE A 222 2.79 9.28 -2.06
CA PHE A 222 2.04 8.09 -2.48
C PHE A 222 1.14 7.58 -1.36
N HIS A 223 -0.10 7.27 -1.73
CA HIS A 223 -1.12 6.66 -0.88
C HIS A 223 -1.61 5.39 -1.56
N LEU A 224 -1.66 4.28 -0.84
CA LEU A 224 -2.12 2.99 -1.35
C LEU A 224 -3.36 2.55 -0.59
N LEU A 225 -4.49 2.48 -1.30
CA LEU A 225 -5.75 1.88 -0.85
C LEU A 225 -5.79 0.45 -1.36
N ALA A 226 -5.33 -0.48 -0.51
CA ALA A 226 -5.21 -1.89 -0.85
C ALA A 226 -6.46 -2.69 -0.44
N TYR A 227 -6.93 -3.56 -1.33
CA TYR A 227 -8.01 -4.52 -1.07
C TYR A 227 -7.54 -5.97 -1.23
N PRO A 228 -6.60 -6.43 -0.37
CA PRO A 228 -5.91 -7.70 -0.54
C PRO A 228 -6.80 -8.92 -0.21
N GLU A 229 -7.99 -8.73 0.38
CA GLU A 229 -8.88 -9.84 0.71
C GLU A 229 -9.29 -10.60 -0.56
N GLN A 230 -8.83 -11.83 -0.69
CA GLN A 230 -9.18 -12.72 -1.79
C GLN A 230 -10.20 -13.76 -1.32
N SER A 231 -11.07 -14.19 -2.24
CA SER A 231 -11.92 -15.34 -1.95
C SER A 231 -11.04 -16.57 -1.68
N PRO A 232 -11.32 -17.39 -0.65
CA PRO A 232 -10.55 -18.61 -0.36
C PRO A 232 -10.59 -19.65 -1.50
N ALA A 233 -11.52 -19.48 -2.45
CA ALA A 233 -11.59 -20.28 -3.68
C ALA A 233 -10.75 -19.71 -4.83
N ASN A 234 -10.04 -18.58 -4.65
CA ASN A 234 -9.27 -17.94 -5.72
C ASN A 234 -8.01 -18.75 -6.00
N VAL A 235 -7.98 -19.39 -7.16
CA VAL A 235 -6.85 -20.17 -7.65
C VAL A 235 -6.44 -19.61 -9.00
N ALA A 236 -5.14 -19.47 -9.21
CA ALA A 236 -4.58 -19.11 -10.49
C ALA A 236 -3.87 -20.31 -11.12
N ILE A 237 -3.97 -20.43 -12.44
CA ILE A 237 -3.22 -21.39 -13.23
C ILE A 237 -2.36 -20.64 -14.24
N ARG A 238 -1.06 -20.96 -14.27
CA ARG A 238 -0.08 -20.35 -15.17
C ARG A 238 0.65 -21.42 -15.94
N VAL A 239 0.76 -21.24 -17.26
CA VAL A 239 1.65 -22.06 -18.08
C VAL A 239 3.08 -21.54 -17.92
N THR A 240 3.96 -22.31 -17.30
CA THR A 240 5.37 -21.94 -17.04
C THR A 240 6.30 -22.40 -18.14
N GLY A 241 5.92 -23.45 -18.89
CA GLY A 241 6.73 -23.97 -19.97
C GLY A 241 5.93 -24.78 -20.97
N VAL A 242 6.28 -24.64 -22.25
CA VAL A 242 5.73 -25.45 -23.33
C VAL A 242 6.88 -25.88 -24.22
N ARG A 243 7.10 -27.19 -24.36
CA ARG A 243 8.15 -27.74 -25.23
C ARG A 243 7.62 -28.92 -26.02
N ARG A 244 7.81 -28.91 -27.33
CA ARG A 244 7.56 -30.08 -28.16
C ARG A 244 8.78 -30.99 -28.20
N VAL A 245 8.57 -32.28 -28.08
CA VAL A 245 9.60 -33.31 -28.22
C VAL A 245 9.14 -34.32 -29.25
N SER A 246 10.01 -34.64 -30.20
CA SER A 246 9.77 -35.73 -31.15
C SER A 246 10.52 -36.97 -30.68
N GLY A 247 9.78 -38.03 -30.38
CA GLY A 247 10.33 -39.31 -29.94
C GLY A 247 9.99 -40.45 -30.90
N PRO A 248 10.54 -41.65 -30.66
CA PRO A 248 10.27 -42.83 -31.48
C PRO A 248 8.79 -43.28 -31.45
N LYS A 249 8.01 -42.84 -30.46
CA LYS A 249 6.57 -43.14 -30.29
C LYS A 249 5.64 -42.06 -30.86
N GLY A 250 6.18 -40.99 -31.45
CA GLY A 250 5.41 -39.87 -31.99
C GLY A 250 5.85 -38.51 -31.44
N ASN A 251 5.06 -37.49 -31.75
CA ASN A 251 5.26 -36.13 -31.25
C ASN A 251 4.56 -35.96 -29.90
N GLU A 252 5.27 -35.44 -28.92
CA GLU A 252 4.75 -35.16 -27.58
C GLU A 252 4.91 -33.66 -27.26
N LEU A 253 3.96 -33.13 -26.50
CA LEU A 253 4.04 -31.81 -25.89
C LEU A 253 4.33 -32.00 -24.40
N LEU A 254 5.44 -31.41 -23.93
CA LEU A 254 5.74 -31.22 -22.52
C LEU A 254 5.14 -29.89 -22.08
N LEU A 255 4.17 -29.95 -21.20
CA LEU A 255 3.47 -28.80 -20.64
C LEU A 255 3.81 -28.69 -19.16
N SER A 256 4.39 -27.55 -18.77
CA SER A 256 4.64 -27.20 -17.37
C SER A 256 3.62 -26.17 -16.92
N LEU A 257 2.92 -26.47 -15.84
CA LEU A 257 1.84 -25.67 -15.26
C LEU A 257 2.16 -25.39 -13.80
N GLN A 258 1.82 -24.19 -13.35
CA GLN A 258 1.90 -23.79 -11.96
C GLN A 258 0.50 -23.39 -11.53
N LEU A 259 -0.04 -24.09 -10.53
CA LEU A 259 -1.25 -23.70 -9.84
C LEU A 259 -0.82 -22.99 -8.56
N SER A 260 -1.40 -21.84 -8.30
CA SER A 260 -1.15 -21.08 -7.08
C SER A 260 -2.46 -20.67 -6.44
N ARG A 261 -2.53 -20.79 -5.12
CA ARG A 261 -3.62 -20.32 -4.29
C ARG A 261 -3.04 -19.36 -3.26
N ASP A 262 -3.64 -18.19 -3.17
CA ASP A 262 -3.28 -17.19 -2.19
C ASP A 262 -4.23 -17.29 -0.99
N SER A 263 -4.08 -18.37 -0.21
CA SER A 263 -4.82 -18.56 1.02
C SER A 263 -3.91 -19.12 2.11
N GLU A 264 -4.03 -18.61 3.32
CA GLU A 264 -3.37 -19.16 4.52
C GLU A 264 -4.02 -20.48 4.99
N GLN A 265 -5.10 -20.93 4.36
CA GLN A 265 -5.77 -22.19 4.70
C GLN A 265 -5.03 -23.38 4.09
N GLU A 266 -4.47 -24.24 4.93
CA GLU A 266 -3.83 -25.52 4.58
C GLU A 266 -4.84 -26.64 4.21
N LEU A 267 -6.03 -26.28 3.72
CA LEU A 267 -7.01 -27.27 3.27
C LEU A 267 -6.67 -27.72 1.85
N ASP A 268 -6.43 -29.02 1.69
CA ASP A 268 -6.28 -29.67 0.39
C ASP A 268 -7.44 -29.29 -0.53
N LEU A 269 -7.13 -28.71 -1.69
CA LEU A 269 -8.11 -28.45 -2.75
C LEU A 269 -7.74 -29.22 -4.00
N THR A 270 -8.62 -30.12 -4.40
CA THR A 270 -8.50 -30.83 -5.67
C THR A 270 -9.28 -30.08 -6.74
N LEU A 271 -8.59 -29.74 -7.84
CA LEU A 271 -9.15 -29.01 -8.98
C LEU A 271 -9.04 -29.84 -10.26
N PRO A 272 -10.10 -29.87 -11.08
CA PRO A 272 -10.04 -30.44 -12.42
C PRO A 272 -9.34 -29.46 -13.38
N VAL A 273 -8.08 -29.72 -13.71
CA VAL A 273 -7.36 -28.99 -14.74
C VAL A 273 -7.76 -29.55 -16.11
N GLN A 274 -8.44 -28.73 -16.91
CA GLN A 274 -8.81 -29.04 -18.27
C GLN A 274 -7.76 -28.52 -19.24
N ILE A 275 -7.18 -29.42 -20.02
CA ILE A 275 -6.21 -29.12 -21.08
C ILE A 275 -6.88 -29.44 -22.40
N GLU A 276 -7.08 -28.43 -23.24
CA GLU A 276 -7.63 -28.59 -24.59
C GLU A 276 -6.54 -28.26 -25.60
N ILE A 277 -6.15 -29.24 -26.43
CA ILE A 277 -5.18 -29.06 -27.51
C ILE A 277 -5.84 -29.48 -28.81
N GLU A 278 -5.93 -28.57 -29.77
CA GLU A 278 -6.55 -28.83 -31.08
C GLU A 278 -7.98 -29.44 -30.97
N GLY A 279 -8.72 -29.06 -29.93
CA GLY A 279 -10.08 -29.57 -29.64
C GLY A 279 -10.13 -30.90 -28.89
N ALA A 280 -8.99 -31.60 -28.71
CA ALA A 280 -8.92 -32.77 -27.83
C ALA A 280 -8.80 -32.30 -26.38
N ARG A 281 -9.73 -32.74 -25.52
CA ARG A 281 -9.78 -32.37 -24.10
C ARG A 281 -9.26 -33.50 -23.22
N THR A 282 -8.35 -33.16 -22.32
CA THR A 282 -7.84 -34.00 -21.25
C THR A 282 -8.13 -33.32 -19.92
N GLU A 283 -8.65 -34.06 -18.96
CA GLU A 283 -8.91 -33.58 -17.62
C GLU A 283 -7.94 -34.27 -16.65
N LEU A 284 -7.31 -33.47 -15.79
CA LEU A 284 -6.36 -33.93 -14.79
C LEU A 284 -6.75 -33.38 -13.42
N GLU A 285 -6.94 -34.25 -12.45
CA GLU A 285 -7.14 -33.81 -11.07
C GLU A 285 -5.78 -33.42 -10.46
N VAL A 286 -5.68 -32.16 -10.00
CA VAL A 286 -4.50 -31.64 -9.31
C VAL A 286 -4.89 -31.22 -7.90
N THR A 287 -4.25 -31.83 -6.91
CA THR A 287 -4.45 -31.49 -5.49
C THR A 287 -3.43 -30.44 -5.05
N LEU A 288 -3.93 -29.30 -4.59
CA LEU A 288 -3.14 -28.26 -3.91
C LEU A 288 -3.15 -28.50 -2.40
N SER A 289 -2.03 -29.00 -1.87
CA SER A 289 -1.78 -29.19 -0.43
C SER A 289 -1.03 -28.02 0.23
N GLY A 290 -1.06 -26.84 -0.40
CA GLY A 290 -0.39 -25.63 0.05
C GLY A 290 -0.65 -24.45 -0.89
N GLY A 291 0.16 -23.39 -0.79
CA GLY A 291 -0.01 -22.17 -1.61
C GLY A 291 0.34 -22.33 -3.09
N GLN A 292 1.10 -23.38 -3.47
CA GLN A 292 1.52 -23.59 -4.85
C GLN A 292 1.80 -25.06 -5.15
N VAL A 293 1.43 -25.50 -6.36
CA VAL A 293 1.80 -26.79 -6.94
C VAL A 293 2.30 -26.57 -8.36
N GLU A 294 3.41 -27.20 -8.70
CA GLU A 294 3.95 -27.20 -10.06
C GLU A 294 3.83 -28.59 -10.68
N LEU A 295 3.13 -28.67 -11.80
CA LEU A 295 3.08 -29.84 -12.67
C LEU A 295 4.14 -29.65 -13.75
N LYS A 296 5.27 -30.35 -13.65
CA LYS A 296 6.41 -30.16 -14.55
C LYS A 296 6.44 -31.19 -15.68
N ASP A 297 6.65 -30.73 -16.90
CA ASP A 297 6.85 -31.54 -18.11
C ASP A 297 5.77 -32.63 -18.33
N HIS A 298 4.51 -32.28 -18.07
CA HIS A 298 3.38 -33.18 -18.31
C HIS A 298 3.26 -33.51 -19.80
N ARG A 299 3.25 -34.82 -20.11
CA ARG A 299 3.34 -35.34 -21.47
C ARG A 299 1.97 -35.49 -22.09
N ILE A 300 1.77 -34.84 -23.24
CA ILE A 300 0.55 -34.94 -24.04
C ILE A 300 0.92 -35.40 -25.43
N THR A 301 0.37 -36.53 -25.86
CA THR A 301 0.59 -37.07 -27.21
C THR A 301 -0.12 -36.21 -28.24
N LEU A 302 0.61 -35.71 -29.24
CA LEU A 302 0.05 -34.92 -30.34
C LEU A 302 -0.38 -35.85 -31.47
N SER A 303 -1.64 -35.76 -31.88
CA SER A 303 -2.16 -36.50 -33.03
C SER A 303 -1.69 -35.86 -34.35
N GLY A 304 -0.86 -36.59 -35.10
CA GLY A 304 -0.44 -36.20 -36.46
C GLY A 304 0.92 -35.48 -36.55
N ASN A 305 1.33 -35.18 -37.77
CA ASN A 305 2.63 -34.57 -38.06
C ASN A 305 2.58 -33.03 -38.13
N ARG A 306 1.60 -32.41 -37.46
CA ARG A 306 1.40 -30.96 -37.51
C ARG A 306 2.57 -30.23 -36.85
N GLN A 307 3.00 -29.14 -37.47
CA GLN A 307 4.10 -28.32 -36.95
C GLN A 307 3.65 -27.14 -36.09
N ARG A 308 2.37 -26.78 -36.15
CA ARG A 308 1.75 -25.67 -35.42
C ARG A 308 0.37 -26.10 -34.92
N GLY A 309 -0.08 -25.46 -33.85
CA GLY A 309 -1.39 -25.68 -33.26
C GLY A 309 -1.68 -24.67 -32.15
N TRP A 310 -2.85 -24.80 -31.53
CA TRP A 310 -3.29 -24.02 -30.39
C TRP A 310 -3.75 -24.95 -29.27
N GLY A 311 -3.70 -24.43 -28.05
CA GLY A 311 -4.27 -25.08 -26.89
C GLY A 311 -4.61 -24.07 -25.82
N LYS A 312 -5.44 -24.48 -24.87
CA LYS A 312 -5.80 -23.71 -23.68
C LYS A 312 -5.78 -24.61 -22.46
N VAL A 313 -5.57 -23.99 -21.31
CA VAL A 313 -5.62 -24.64 -20.00
C VAL A 313 -6.60 -23.85 -19.14
N SER A 314 -7.51 -24.55 -18.47
CA SER A 314 -8.51 -23.96 -17.58
C SER A 314 -8.73 -24.81 -16.32
N ILE A 315 -9.28 -24.19 -15.29
CA ILE A 315 -9.76 -24.79 -14.03
C ILE A 315 -11.23 -24.46 -13.83
#